data_AF-A0A7W0ITA9-F1
#
_entry.id   AF-A0A7W0ITA9-F1
#
_cell.length_a   1.000
_cell.length_b   1.000
_cell.length_c   1.000
_cell.angle_alpha   90.00
_cell.angle_beta   90.00
_cell.angle_gamma   90.00
#
_symmetry.space_group_name_H-M   'P 1'
#
loop_
_entity.id
_entity.type
_entity.pdbx_description
1 polymer ?
#
loop_
_entity_poly.entity_id
_entity_poly.type
_entity_poly.pdbx_seq_one_letter_code
_entity_poly.pdbx_strand_id
1 'polypeptide(L)'
;MAILRCTKKLLSELNIRPTDSSHLFDDFGSWHCNLFRIDRRKCVLFTHDRTLYSFLVPGLTKSGFQNICEIFKQSLFKNLIEENIPQKQIELFLDNNKKIEISKTNNRSVLGSMNDLTFQLKYQIRDEGGILNTNVMKLNHDLNRIPMSAIKGIYSIYELENFLNSHNR
;
A
#
# COMPACT_ATOMS: atom_id res chain seq x y z
N MET A 1 -9.30 -2.99 -13.19
CA MET A 1 -8.90 -1.57 -13.12
C MET A 1 -8.76 -1.22 -11.66
N ALA A 2 -7.76 -0.43 -11.29
CA ALA A 2 -7.46 -0.10 -9.91
C ALA A 2 -7.62 1.38 -9.62
N ILE A 3 -7.69 1.70 -8.33
CA ILE A 3 -7.86 3.03 -7.80
C ILE A 3 -6.93 3.25 -6.62
N LEU A 4 -6.14 4.32 -6.70
CA LEU A 4 -5.32 4.82 -5.60
C LEU A 4 -6.07 5.97 -4.92
N ARG A 5 -6.59 5.70 -3.73
CA ARG A 5 -7.32 6.62 -2.88
C ARG A 5 -6.33 7.40 -2.02
N CYS A 6 -5.93 8.55 -2.52
CA CYS A 6 -4.83 9.32 -1.96
C CYS A 6 -5.31 10.32 -0.90
N THR A 7 -4.58 10.39 0.20
CA THR A 7 -4.77 11.46 1.19
C THR A 7 -4.57 12.85 0.56
N LYS A 8 -5.16 13.89 1.17
CA LYS A 8 -4.99 15.28 0.70
C LYS A 8 -3.52 15.68 0.53
N LYS A 9 -2.65 15.28 1.47
CA LYS A 9 -1.20 15.55 1.40
C LYS A 9 -0.57 14.93 0.15
N LEU A 10 -0.92 13.68 -0.16
CA LEU A 10 -0.40 13.00 -1.35
C LEU A 10 -0.96 13.62 -2.64
N LEU A 11 -2.26 13.95 -2.69
CA LEU A 11 -2.84 14.61 -3.87
C LEU A 11 -2.17 15.95 -4.19
N SER A 12 -1.89 16.76 -3.16
CA SER A 12 -1.14 18.01 -3.33
C SER A 12 0.27 17.78 -3.85
N GLU A 13 0.94 16.72 -3.39
CA GLU A 13 2.30 16.36 -3.85
C GLU A 13 2.31 15.87 -5.31
N LEU A 14 1.30 15.08 -5.69
CA LEU A 14 1.14 14.58 -7.06
C LEU A 14 0.76 15.70 -8.05
N ASN A 15 0.15 16.78 -7.56
CA ASN A 15 -0.39 17.87 -8.39
C ASN A 15 -1.39 17.37 -9.45
N ILE A 16 -2.25 16.43 -9.05
CA ILE A 16 -3.28 15.81 -9.91
C ILE A 16 -4.67 16.20 -9.39
N ARG A 17 -5.60 16.44 -10.31
CA ARG A 17 -7.02 16.55 -9.97
C ARG A 17 -7.57 15.14 -9.77
N PRO A 18 -8.02 14.76 -8.56
CA PRO A 18 -8.57 13.44 -8.33
C PRO A 18 -9.88 13.27 -9.09
N THR A 19 -10.11 12.06 -9.60
CA THR A 19 -11.40 11.68 -10.17
C THR A 19 -12.41 11.49 -9.05
N ASP A 20 -13.61 12.04 -9.22
CA ASP A 20 -14.76 11.70 -8.37
C ASP A 20 -15.37 10.39 -8.90
N SER A 21 -14.70 9.26 -8.63
CA SER A 21 -15.13 7.96 -9.13
C SER A 21 -16.32 7.44 -8.30
N SER A 22 -17.50 7.34 -8.91
CA SER A 22 -18.66 6.62 -8.35
C SER A 22 -18.66 5.13 -8.70
N HIS A 23 -17.68 4.68 -9.50
CA HIS A 23 -17.56 3.30 -9.92
C HIS A 23 -17.32 2.38 -8.72
N LEU A 24 -18.04 1.25 -8.71
CA LEU A 24 -17.66 0.10 -7.89
C LEU A 24 -16.38 -0.47 -8.51
N PHE A 25 -15.26 -0.28 -7.81
CA PHE A 25 -14.01 -0.92 -8.19
C PHE A 25 -14.05 -2.35 -7.66
N ASP A 26 -13.49 -3.27 -8.43
CA ASP A 26 -13.23 -4.62 -7.97
C ASP A 26 -12.36 -4.57 -6.71
N ASP A 27 -12.63 -5.47 -5.78
CA ASP A 27 -11.92 -5.56 -4.50
C ASP A 27 -10.41 -5.73 -4.73
N PHE A 28 -9.98 -6.34 -5.84
CA PHE A 28 -8.58 -6.47 -6.27
C PHE A 28 -7.83 -5.15 -6.45
N GLY A 29 -8.56 -4.10 -6.80
CA GLY A 29 -7.99 -2.86 -7.31
C GLY A 29 -8.11 -1.68 -6.37
N SER A 30 -8.68 -1.81 -5.17
CA SER A 30 -8.92 -0.66 -4.29
C SER A 30 -7.83 -0.52 -3.23
N TRP A 31 -7.14 0.63 -3.26
CA TRP A 31 -6.02 0.92 -2.35
C TRP A 31 -6.12 2.31 -1.75
N HIS A 32 -5.74 2.46 -0.48
CA HIS A 32 -5.48 3.76 0.14
C HIS A 32 -3.98 4.08 0.17
N CYS A 33 -3.66 5.36 -0.04
CA CYS A 33 -2.29 5.86 -0.15
C CYS A 33 -2.06 7.07 0.77
N ASN A 34 -1.11 6.96 1.69
CA ASN A 34 -0.78 8.00 2.67
C ASN A 34 0.64 8.51 2.47
N LEU A 35 0.80 9.83 2.40
CA LEU A 35 2.10 10.50 2.33
C LEU A 35 2.52 11.01 3.72
N PHE A 36 3.70 10.60 4.15
CA PHE A 36 4.32 11.08 5.38
C PHE A 36 5.84 11.20 5.20
N ARG A 37 6.54 11.59 6.27
CA ARG A 37 8.00 11.73 6.26
C ARG A 37 8.64 10.89 7.36
N ILE A 38 9.77 10.28 7.01
CA ILE A 38 10.73 9.62 7.90
C ILE A 38 12.10 10.16 7.49
N ASP A 39 12.92 10.57 8.45
CA ASP A 39 14.27 11.13 8.21
C ASP A 39 14.30 12.23 7.13
N ARG A 40 13.30 13.12 7.16
CA ARG A 40 13.07 14.21 6.19
C ARG A 40 12.79 13.74 4.75
N ARG A 41 12.69 12.43 4.51
CA ARG A 41 12.37 11.82 3.21
C ARG A 41 10.86 11.59 3.09
N LYS A 42 10.31 11.89 1.91
CA LYS A 42 8.91 11.64 1.60
C LYS A 42 8.70 10.14 1.38
N CYS A 43 7.75 9.55 2.08
CA CYS A 43 7.45 8.12 2.04
C CYS A 43 5.95 7.94 1.77
N VAL A 44 5.60 6.97 0.94
CA VAL A 44 4.20 6.62 0.67
C VAL A 44 3.93 5.21 1.19
N LEU A 45 2.91 5.10 2.03
CA LEU A 45 2.35 3.81 2.44
C LEU A 45 1.16 3.52 1.53
N PHE A 46 1.21 2.38 0.85
CA PHE A 46 0.09 1.81 0.11
C PHE A 46 -0.58 0.78 1.00
N THR A 47 -1.91 0.67 0.96
CA THR A 47 -2.67 -0.28 1.77
C THR A 47 -3.90 -0.76 1.00
N HIS A 48 -4.03 -2.07 0.84
CA HIS A 48 -5.16 -2.69 0.16
C HIS A 48 -6.42 -2.56 1.02
N ASP A 49 -7.54 -2.14 0.43
CA ASP A 49 -8.72 -1.75 1.20
C ASP A 49 -9.37 -2.92 1.95
N ARG A 50 -9.39 -4.10 1.32
CA ARG A 50 -10.05 -5.28 1.87
C ARG A 50 -9.19 -6.03 2.89
N THR A 51 -7.90 -6.19 2.59
CA THR A 51 -7.01 -7.09 3.35
C THR A 51 -6.08 -6.33 4.29
N LEU A 52 -6.02 -5.00 4.15
CA LEU A 52 -5.03 -4.14 4.82
C LEU A 52 -3.59 -4.54 4.56
N TYR A 53 -3.32 -5.27 3.47
CA TYR A 53 -1.96 -5.56 3.06
C TYR A 53 -1.28 -4.25 2.66
N SER A 54 -0.13 -3.98 3.26
CA SER A 54 0.51 -2.67 3.21
C SER A 54 1.98 -2.77 2.86
N PHE A 55 2.49 -1.79 2.13
CA PHE A 55 3.91 -1.67 1.88
C PHE A 55 4.35 -0.21 1.78
N LEU A 56 5.51 0.07 2.36
CA LEU A 56 6.17 1.36 2.36
C LEU A 56 7.07 1.50 1.13
N VAL A 57 6.96 2.64 0.46
CA VAL A 57 7.95 3.12 -0.50
C VAL A 57 8.60 4.39 0.06
N PRO A 58 9.83 4.30 0.59
CA PRO A 58 10.52 5.44 1.17
C PRO A 58 11.27 6.26 0.12
N GLY A 59 11.60 7.51 0.46
CA GLY A 59 12.58 8.29 -0.30
C GLY A 59 12.11 8.80 -1.66
N LEU A 60 10.81 8.93 -1.91
CA LEU A 60 10.29 9.38 -3.21
C LEU A 60 10.72 10.81 -3.53
N THR A 61 11.27 10.97 -4.73
CA THR A 61 11.64 12.25 -5.34
C THR A 61 10.50 12.77 -6.22
N LYS A 62 10.66 13.99 -6.76
CA LYS A 62 9.70 14.56 -7.71
C LYS A 62 9.44 13.64 -8.91
N SER A 63 10.47 13.04 -9.50
CA SER A 63 10.32 12.08 -10.61
C SER A 63 9.62 10.80 -10.17
N GLY A 64 9.81 10.39 -8.92
CA GLY A 64 9.06 9.28 -8.34
C GLY A 64 7.56 9.57 -8.24
N PHE A 65 7.18 10.76 -7.77
CA PHE A 65 5.78 11.17 -7.72
C PHE A 65 5.12 11.29 -9.10
N GLN A 66 5.86 11.74 -10.12
CA GLN A 66 5.39 11.76 -11.50
C GLN A 66 5.10 10.36 -12.06
N ASN A 67 5.76 9.32 -11.51
CA ASN A 67 5.62 7.93 -11.93
C ASN A 67 4.99 7.05 -10.84
N ILE A 68 4.17 7.63 -9.95
CA ILE A 68 3.70 6.95 -8.75
C ILE A 68 2.95 5.63 -9.04
N CYS A 69 2.17 5.59 -10.11
CA CYS A 69 1.43 4.39 -10.53
C CYS A 69 2.36 3.26 -10.96
N GLU A 70 3.48 3.59 -11.61
CA GLU A 70 4.49 2.59 -12.01
C GLU A 70 5.27 2.10 -10.78
N ILE A 71 5.68 3.02 -9.91
CA ILE A 71 6.33 2.68 -8.64
C ILE A 71 5.44 1.78 -7.78
N PHE A 72 4.14 2.08 -7.71
CA PHE A 72 3.17 1.24 -7.01
C PHE A 72 3.18 -0.19 -7.55
N LYS A 73 3.01 -0.39 -8.87
CA LYS A 73 3.00 -1.72 -9.49
C LYS A 73 4.31 -2.49 -9.26
N GLN A 74 5.45 -1.84 -9.48
CA GLN A 74 6.76 -2.47 -9.30
C GLN A 74 7.03 -2.83 -7.84
N SER A 75 6.65 -1.95 -6.92
CA SER A 75 6.81 -2.22 -5.48
C SER A 75 5.87 -3.32 -5.03
N LEU A 76 4.62 -3.31 -5.47
CA LEU A 76 3.66 -4.36 -5.20
C LEU A 76 4.18 -5.72 -5.69
N PHE A 77 4.63 -5.81 -6.94
CA PHE A 77 5.24 -7.02 -7.50
C PHE A 77 6.36 -7.56 -6.61
N LYS A 78 7.33 -6.71 -6.25
CA LYS A 78 8.47 -7.11 -5.41
C LYS A 78 8.05 -7.61 -4.04
N ASN A 79 7.10 -6.94 -3.38
CA ASN A 79 6.63 -7.35 -2.06
C ASN A 79 5.85 -8.67 -2.12
N LEU A 80 5.05 -8.91 -3.17
CA LEU A 80 4.35 -10.19 -3.32
C LEU A 80 5.30 -11.36 -3.60
N ILE A 81 6.38 -11.13 -4.35
CA ILE A 81 7.44 -12.13 -4.54
C ILE A 81 8.12 -12.44 -3.22
N GLU A 82 8.44 -11.43 -2.40
CA GLU A 82 9.05 -11.60 -1.07
C GLU A 82 8.15 -12.40 -0.12
N GLU A 83 6.83 -12.23 -0.23
CA GLU A 83 5.84 -13.02 0.53
C GLU A 83 5.62 -14.43 -0.05
N ASN A 84 6.38 -14.85 -1.06
CA ASN A 84 6.26 -16.14 -1.73
C ASN A 84 4.87 -16.40 -2.35
N ILE A 85 4.18 -15.34 -2.76
CA ILE A 85 2.89 -15.47 -3.45
C ILE A 85 3.13 -16.14 -4.82
N PRO A 86 2.37 -17.21 -5.18
CA PRO A 86 2.48 -17.85 -6.48
C PRO A 86 2.39 -16.88 -7.65
N GLN A 87 3.30 -17.03 -8.63
CA GLN A 87 3.37 -16.17 -9.83
C GLN A 87 2.01 -15.95 -10.51
N LYS A 88 1.20 -17.02 -10.65
CA LYS A 88 -0.15 -16.93 -11.24
C LYS A 88 -1.08 -15.98 -10.47
N GLN A 89 -0.99 -15.95 -9.14
CA GLN A 89 -1.77 -15.02 -8.31
C GLN A 89 -1.24 -13.59 -8.41
N ILE A 90 0.08 -13.42 -8.49
CA ILE A 90 0.69 -12.10 -8.71
C ILE A 90 0.22 -11.52 -10.05
N GLU A 91 0.24 -12.31 -11.12
CA GLU A 91 -0.23 -11.90 -12.45
C GLU A 91 -1.70 -11.51 -12.43
N LEU A 92 -2.57 -12.31 -11.80
CA LEU A 92 -3.99 -11.97 -11.61
C LEU A 92 -4.15 -10.64 -10.87
N PHE A 93 -3.39 -10.44 -9.80
CA PHE A 93 -3.46 -9.24 -8.98
C PHE A 93 -2.99 -8.01 -9.78
N LEU A 94 -1.86 -8.09 -10.48
CA LEU A 94 -1.32 -6.99 -11.28
C LEU A 94 -2.14 -6.69 -12.54
N ASP A 95 -2.74 -7.70 -13.18
CA ASP A 95 -3.60 -7.52 -14.35
C ASP A 95 -4.83 -6.68 -14.02
N ASN A 96 -5.41 -6.88 -12.83
CA ASN A 96 -6.48 -6.04 -12.31
C ASN A 96 -6.03 -4.62 -11.99
N ASN A 97 -4.72 -4.39 -11.85
CA ASN A 97 -4.09 -3.10 -11.55
C ASN A 97 -3.40 -2.44 -12.78
N LYS A 98 -3.67 -2.90 -14.02
CA LYS A 98 -3.07 -2.34 -15.26
C LYS A 98 -3.38 -0.86 -15.50
N LYS A 99 -4.65 -0.46 -15.31
CA LYS A 99 -5.11 0.94 -15.39
C LYS A 99 -5.40 1.41 -13.98
N ILE A 100 -4.85 2.57 -13.62
CA ILE A 100 -4.95 3.13 -12.27
C ILE A 100 -5.57 4.51 -12.33
N GLU A 101 -6.68 4.68 -11.62
CA GLU A 101 -7.29 5.98 -11.34
C GLU A 101 -6.79 6.52 -10.00
N ILE A 102 -6.82 7.84 -9.84
CA ILE A 102 -6.46 8.50 -8.58
C ILE A 102 -7.70 9.22 -8.05
N SER A 103 -8.07 8.94 -6.80
CA SER A 103 -9.21 9.57 -6.14
C SER A 103 -8.86 10.08 -4.75
N LYS A 104 -9.85 10.69 -4.10
CA LYS A 104 -9.82 10.99 -2.67
C LYS A 104 -10.05 9.71 -1.85
N THR A 105 -9.54 9.69 -0.62
CA THR A 105 -9.83 8.67 0.40
C THR A 105 -11.31 8.64 0.76
N ASN A 106 -11.88 7.46 0.99
CA ASN A 106 -13.30 7.30 1.32
C ASN A 106 -13.56 6.42 2.56
N ASN A 107 -12.55 5.72 3.09
CA ASN A 107 -12.73 4.78 4.20
C ASN A 107 -11.93 5.20 5.44
N ARG A 108 -12.64 5.62 6.50
CA ARG A 108 -12.02 6.05 7.77
C ARG A 108 -11.38 4.91 8.54
N SER A 109 -11.87 3.68 8.41
CA SER A 109 -11.30 2.49 9.07
C SER A 109 -9.91 2.15 8.49
N VAL A 110 -9.79 2.19 7.15
CA VAL A 110 -8.50 2.02 6.47
C VAL A 110 -7.56 3.16 6.84
N LEU A 111 -8.02 4.41 6.89
CA LEU A 111 -7.20 5.54 7.34
C LEU A 111 -6.71 5.41 8.79
N GLY A 112 -7.55 4.90 9.70
CA GLY A 112 -7.15 4.58 11.06
C GLY A 112 -6.03 3.54 11.08
N SER A 113 -6.22 2.45 10.34
CA SER A 113 -5.22 1.38 10.16
C SER A 113 -3.90 1.92 9.62
N MET A 114 -3.92 2.79 8.60
CA MET A 114 -2.72 3.42 8.06
C MET A 114 -2.01 4.32 9.06
N ASN A 115 -2.74 5.00 9.96
CA ASN A 115 -2.13 5.81 11.01
C ASN A 115 -1.39 4.94 12.02
N ASP A 116 -1.99 3.83 12.43
CA ASP A 116 -1.36 2.85 13.34
C ASP A 116 -0.09 2.27 12.70
N LEU A 117 -0.19 1.79 11.45
CA LEU A 117 0.96 1.28 10.70
C LEU A 117 2.05 2.35 10.49
N THR A 118 1.67 3.60 10.21
CA THR A 118 2.63 4.72 10.11
C THR A 118 3.37 4.97 11.42
N PHE A 119 2.69 4.84 12.55
CA PHE A 119 3.32 4.95 13.87
C PHE A 119 4.32 3.82 14.11
N GLN A 120 3.93 2.56 13.82
CA GLN A 120 4.81 1.39 13.94
C GLN A 120 6.06 1.53 13.07
N LEU A 121 5.89 1.88 11.80
CA LEU A 121 7.00 2.10 10.86
C LEU A 121 8.00 3.14 11.38
N LYS A 122 7.52 4.27 11.89
CA LYS A 122 8.40 5.32 12.44
C LYS A 122 9.19 4.84 13.65
N TYR A 123 8.58 4.03 14.50
CA TYR A 123 9.26 3.48 15.67
C TYR A 123 10.33 2.47 15.25
N GLN A 124 9.96 1.48 14.43
CA GLN A 124 10.87 0.43 13.99
C GLN A 124 12.06 0.99 13.19
N ILE A 125 11.80 1.89 12.24
CA ILE A 125 12.88 2.51 11.47
C ILE A 125 13.84 3.30 12.37
N ARG A 126 13.32 3.99 13.40
CA ARG A 126 14.16 4.71 14.35
C ARG A 126 15.03 3.74 15.17
N ASP A 127 14.47 2.62 15.60
CA ASP A 127 15.18 1.57 16.35
C ASP A 127 16.31 0.95 15.52
N GLU A 128 16.06 0.74 14.23
CA GLU A 128 17.07 0.26 13.25
C GLU A 128 18.11 1.33 12.85
N GLY A 129 18.06 2.53 13.44
CA GLY A 129 19.05 3.59 13.20
C GLY A 129 18.74 4.49 12.00
N GLY A 130 17.50 4.53 11.53
CA GLY A 130 17.01 5.37 10.44
C GLY A 130 16.85 4.63 9.12
N ILE A 131 16.13 5.25 8.18
CA ILE A 131 15.63 4.60 6.95
C ILE A 131 16.76 4.09 6.03
N LEU A 132 17.97 4.64 6.13
CA LEU A 132 19.12 4.17 5.36
C LEU A 132 19.75 2.89 5.91
N ASN A 133 19.50 2.57 7.18
CA ASN A 133 19.97 1.37 7.86
C ASN A 133 18.90 0.26 7.91
N THR A 134 17.67 0.58 7.49
CA THR A 134 16.53 -0.34 7.47
C THR A 134 16.45 -1.14 6.17
N ASN A 135 16.28 -2.46 6.28
CA ASN A 135 15.85 -3.28 5.16
C ASN A 135 14.34 -3.10 4.92
N VAL A 136 13.98 -2.30 3.92
CA VAL A 136 12.60 -1.95 3.59
C VAL A 136 11.75 -3.17 3.22
N MET A 137 12.32 -4.19 2.58
CA MET A 137 11.57 -5.40 2.22
C MET A 137 11.20 -6.20 3.47
N LYS A 138 12.17 -6.39 4.37
CA LYS A 138 11.92 -7.00 5.67
C LYS A 138 10.90 -6.19 6.48
N LEU A 139 11.02 -4.86 6.48
CA LEU A 139 10.09 -3.98 7.17
C LEU A 139 8.66 -4.16 6.65
N ASN A 140 8.46 -4.19 5.33
CA ASN A 140 7.15 -4.40 4.73
C ASN A 140 6.60 -5.80 5.03
N HIS A 141 7.45 -6.82 5.02
CA HIS A 141 7.09 -8.17 5.43
C HIS A 141 6.60 -8.20 6.88
N ASP A 142 7.36 -7.61 7.80
CA ASP A 142 7.00 -7.58 9.23
C ASP A 142 5.73 -6.74 9.49
N LEU A 143 5.54 -5.64 8.75
CA LEU A 143 4.36 -4.78 8.82
C LEU A 143 3.06 -5.57 8.61
N ASN A 144 3.06 -6.53 7.69
CA ASN A 144 1.88 -7.34 7.37
C ASN A 144 1.62 -8.49 8.36
N ARG A 145 2.44 -8.61 9.40
CA ARG A 145 2.30 -9.54 10.54
C ARG A 145 1.92 -8.81 11.83
N ILE A 146 1.49 -7.55 11.72
CA ILE A 146 0.86 -6.80 12.81
C ILE A 146 -0.64 -7.15 12.81
N PRO A 147 -1.21 -7.61 13.93
CA PRO A 147 -2.65 -7.88 14.00
C PRO A 147 -3.46 -6.58 13.95
N MET A 148 -4.43 -6.51 13.04
CA MET A 148 -5.19 -5.29 12.76
C MET A 148 -6.67 -5.47 13.15
N SER A 149 -7.16 -4.59 14.03
CA SER A 149 -8.55 -4.67 14.55
C SER A 149 -9.61 -4.55 13.45
N ALA A 150 -9.35 -3.75 12.41
CA ALA A 150 -10.23 -3.55 11.26
C ALA A 150 -10.45 -4.82 10.41
N ILE A 151 -9.56 -5.82 10.55
CA ILE A 151 -9.72 -7.18 9.99
C ILE A 151 -9.85 -8.23 11.10
N LYS A 152 -10.54 -7.90 12.21
CA LYS A 152 -10.83 -8.83 13.31
C LYS A 152 -9.59 -9.38 14.03
N GLY A 153 -8.49 -8.62 14.03
CA GLY A 153 -7.27 -8.94 14.79
C GLY A 153 -6.39 -10.01 14.15
N ILE A 154 -6.58 -10.32 12.88
CA ILE A 154 -5.70 -11.21 12.11
C ILE A 154 -4.61 -10.41 11.37
N TYR A 155 -3.68 -11.13 10.75
CA TYR A 155 -2.59 -10.55 9.96
C TYR A 155 -3.03 -10.25 8.53
N SER A 156 -2.62 -9.08 8.02
CA SER A 156 -2.95 -8.65 6.65
C SER A 156 -2.46 -9.62 5.57
N ILE A 157 -1.32 -10.28 5.80
CA ILE A 157 -0.81 -11.29 4.85
C ILE A 157 -1.76 -12.49 4.74
N TYR A 158 -2.31 -12.98 5.85
CA TYR A 158 -3.27 -14.10 5.82
C TYR A 158 -4.57 -13.70 5.13
N GLU A 159 -5.05 -12.48 5.33
CA GLU A 159 -6.22 -11.98 4.59
C GLU A 159 -5.95 -11.84 3.09
N LEU A 160 -4.74 -11.42 2.72
CA LEU A 160 -4.34 -11.37 1.31
C LEU A 160 -4.31 -12.77 0.69
N GLU A 161 -3.70 -13.75 1.35
CA GLU A 161 -3.66 -15.14 0.87
C GLU A 161 -5.07 -15.73 0.73
N ASN A 162 -5.92 -15.55 1.74
CA ASN A 162 -7.33 -15.99 1.71
C ASN A 162 -8.08 -15.33 0.55
N PHE A 163 -7.89 -14.02 0.37
CA PHE A 163 -8.47 -13.26 -0.73
C PHE A 163 -8.02 -13.84 -2.09
N LEU A 164 -6.73 -14.02 -2.32
CA LEU A 164 -6.19 -14.53 -3.58
C LEU A 164 -6.64 -15.98 -3.85
N ASN A 165 -6.67 -16.83 -2.83
CA ASN A 165 -7.12 -18.21 -2.94
C ASN A 165 -8.59 -18.33 -3.29
N SER A 166 -9.45 -17.45 -2.77
CA SER A 166 -10.89 -17.46 -3.10
C SER A 166 -11.21 -17.13 -4.56
N HIS A 167 -10.28 -16.52 -5.29
CA HIS A 167 -10.46 -16.07 -6.68
C HIS A 167 -9.58 -16.84 -7.69
N ASN A 168 -8.95 -17.93 -7.24
CA ASN A 168 -8.11 -18.79 -8.05
C ASN A 168 -8.84 -20.06 -8.57
N ARG A 169 -10.17 -20.10 -8.39
CA ARG A 169 -11.05 -21.20 -8.82
C ARG A 169 -11.59 -20.98 -10.22
#